data_AF-A0A9D4FZX8-F1
#
_entry.id   AF-A0A9D4FZX8-F1
#
_cell.length_a   1.000
_cell.length_b   1.000
_cell.length_c   1.000
_cell.angle_alpha   90.00
_cell.angle_beta   90.00
_cell.angle_gamma   90.00
#
_symmetry.space_group_name_H-M   'P 1'
#
loop_
_entity.id
_entity.type
_entity.pdbx_description
1 polymer ?
#
loop_
_entity_poly.entity_id
_entity_poly.type
_entity_poly.pdbx_seq_one_letter_code
_entity_poly.pdbx_strand_id
1 'polypeptide(L)' 'MAAMQSDDPYIAKIYSVIRDGIKAPVDEMVTLSPETRHYWVIRDSLVLVENVLYRKFQRVNETHDCLQLIVPYTL' A
#
# COMPACT_ATOMS: atom_id res chain seq x y z
N MET A 1 -4.13 -0.91 21.38
CA MET A 1 -3.53 0.15 20.53
C MET A 1 -3.63 -0.35 19.10
N ALA A 2 -4.10 0.48 18.16
CA ALA A 2 -4.12 0.09 16.76
C ALA A 2 -2.66 -0.07 16.27
N ALA A 3 -2.34 -1.20 15.64
CA ALA A 3 -1.02 -1.40 15.05
C ALA A 3 -0.79 -0.38 13.92
N MET A 4 0.42 0.19 13.82
CA MET A 4 0.76 1.10 12.73
C MET A 4 1.07 0.29 11.45
N GLN A 5 0.72 0.83 10.28
CA GLN A 5 0.99 0.17 8.99
C GLN A 5 2.50 -0.04 8.74
N SER A 6 3.34 0.82 9.32
CA SER A 6 4.80 0.69 9.28
C SER A 6 5.34 -0.53 10.03
N ASP A 7 4.55 -1.06 10.96
CA ASP A 7 4.96 -2.11 11.89
C ASP A 7 4.32 -3.46 11.51
N ASP A 8 3.37 -3.45 10.58
CA ASP A 8 2.73 -4.66 10.06
C ASP A 8 3.72 -5.42 9.16
N PRO A 9 4.04 -6.69 9.44
CA PRO A 9 5.07 -7.43 8.70
C PRO A 9 4.74 -7.63 7.22
N TYR A 10 3.46 -7.55 6.83
CA TYR A 10 3.00 -7.72 5.46
C TYR A 10 2.91 -6.40 4.69
N ILE A 11 2.70 -5.27 5.39
CA ILE A 11 2.50 -3.94 4.80
C ILE A 11 3.76 -3.07 4.91
N ALA A 12 4.58 -3.26 5.94
CA ALA A 12 5.77 -2.46 6.21
C ALA A 12 6.71 -2.37 5.01
N LYS A 13 6.85 -3.47 4.25
CA LYS A 13 7.71 -3.48 3.07
C LYS A 13 7.18 -2.55 1.98
N ILE A 14 5.90 -2.65 1.61
CA ILE A 14 5.34 -1.76 0.58
C ILE A 14 5.25 -0.32 1.07
N TYR A 15 4.96 -0.12 2.36
CA TYR A 15 5.02 1.18 3.01
C TYR A 15 6.39 1.83 2.81
N SER A 16 7.48 1.12 3.13
CA SER A 16 8.84 1.64 2.96
C SER A 16 9.16 1.96 1.50
N VAL A 17 8.72 1.12 0.56
CA VAL A 17 8.96 1.33 -0.87
C VAL A 17 8.23 2.57 -1.40
N ILE A 18 6.98 2.80 -0.99
CA ILE A 18 6.22 4.00 -1.37
C ILE A 18 6.84 5.25 -0.72
N ARG A 19 7.22 5.18 0.56
CA ARG A 19 7.87 6.28 1.29
C ARG A 19 9.19 6.68 0.64
N ASP A 20 10.01 5.69 0.28
CA ASP A 20 11.37 5.90 -0.20
C ASP A 20 11.42 6.09 -1.74
N GLY A 21 10.27 6.00 -2.43
CA GLY A 21 10.18 6.15 -3.88
C GLY A 21 10.91 5.06 -4.68
N ILE A 22 11.26 3.93 -4.06
CA ILE A 22 12.14 2.91 -4.64
C ILE A 22 11.41 2.13 -5.73
N LYS A 23 11.88 2.15 -6.97
CA LYS A 23 11.30 1.29 -8.02
C LYS A 23 11.85 -0.15 -7.94
N ALA A 24 11.33 -0.93 -7.00
CA ALA A 24 11.62 -2.36 -6.92
C ALA A 24 10.90 -3.15 -8.04
N PRO A 25 11.53 -4.20 -8.60
CA PRO A 25 10.88 -5.13 -9.52
C PRO A 25 9.69 -5.84 -8.86
N VAL A 26 8.55 -5.92 -9.56
CA VAL A 26 7.31 -6.52 -9.02
C VAL A 26 7.51 -8.00 -8.67
N ASP A 27 8.23 -8.76 -9.50
CA ASP A 27 8.42 -10.21 -9.31
C ASP A 27 9.17 -10.56 -8.02
N GLU A 28 10.17 -9.75 -7.67
CA GLU A 28 10.94 -9.90 -6.44
C GLU A 28 10.07 -9.59 -5.21
N MET A 29 9.24 -8.55 -5.31
CA MET A 29 8.43 -8.07 -4.20
C MET A 29 7.19 -8.94 -3.92
N VAL A 30 6.61 -9.55 -4.95
CA VAL A 30 5.51 -10.53 -4.80
C VAL A 30 5.96 -11.76 -4.02
N THR A 31 7.23 -12.15 -4.15
CA THR A 31 7.81 -13.28 -3.40
C THR A 31 8.06 -12.93 -1.93
N LEU A 32 8.42 -11.67 -1.64
CA LEU A 32 8.72 -11.21 -0.28
C LEU A 32 7.49 -11.03 0.61
N SER A 33 6.31 -10.76 0.03
CA SER A 33 5.07 -10.62 0.80
C SER A 33 3.88 -11.18 0.00
N PRO A 34 3.73 -12.51 -0.05
CA PRO A 34 2.68 -13.19 -0.84
C PRO A 34 1.26 -12.73 -0.48
N GLU A 35 0.99 -12.46 0.80
CA GLU A 35 -0.29 -12.04 1.34
C GLU A 35 -0.71 -10.65 0.79
N THR A 36 0.27 -9.79 0.55
CA THR A 36 0.10 -8.42 0.04
C THR A 36 0.48 -8.27 -1.44
N ARG A 37 0.62 -9.38 -2.18
CA ARG A 37 0.90 -9.42 -3.63
C ARG A 37 0.04 -8.47 -4.45
N HIS A 38 -1.24 -8.35 -4.09
CA HIS A 38 -2.19 -7.52 -4.82
C HIS A 38 -1.82 -6.03 -4.74
N TYR A 39 -1.28 -5.56 -3.61
CA TYR A 39 -0.79 -4.19 -3.46
C TYR A 39 0.43 -3.90 -4.33
N TRP A 40 1.28 -4.90 -4.59
CA TRP A 40 2.39 -4.76 -5.53
C TRP A 40 1.94 -4.59 -6.98
N VAL A 41 0.85 -5.28 -7.36
CA VAL A 41 0.25 -5.14 -8.70
C VAL A 41 -0.39 -3.75 -8.89
N ILE A 42 -1.03 -3.22 -7.85
CA ILE A 42 -1.68 -1.90 -7.89
C ILE A 42 -0.81 -0.77 -7.32
N ARG A 43 0.51 -0.96 -7.27
CA ARG A 43 1.44 -0.06 -6.58
C ARG A 43 1.30 1.41 -7.01
N ASP A 44 1.08 1.66 -8.30
CA ASP A 44 0.93 3.02 -8.83
C ASP A 44 -0.35 3.72 -8.35
N SER A 45 -1.27 2.95 -7.79
CA SER A 45 -2.48 3.45 -7.11
C SER A 45 -2.29 3.62 -5.61
N LEU A 46 -1.09 3.40 -5.05
CA LEU A 46 -0.82 3.58 -3.63
C LEU A 46 -0.19 4.94 -3.35
N VAL A 47 -0.66 5.59 -2.28
CA VAL A 47 -0.17 6.92 -1.89
C VAL A 47 0.02 6.98 -0.38
N LEU A 48 1.00 7.76 0.05
CA LEU A 48 1.14 8.16 1.45
C LEU A 48 0.56 9.57 1.62
N VAL A 49 -0.39 9.72 2.52
CA VAL A 49 -0.92 11.02 2.97
C VAL A 49 -0.68 11.09 4.47
N GLU A 50 0.10 12.07 4.92
CA GLU A 50 0.42 12.25 6.35
C GLU A 50 0.98 10.97 7.02
N ASN A 51 1.85 10.23 6.31
CA ASN A 51 2.41 8.94 6.74
C ASN A 51 1.39 7.79 6.90
N VAL A 52 0.21 7.92 6.32
CA VAL A 52 -0.79 6.85 6.25
C VAL A 52 -0.91 6.37 4.81
N LEU A 53 -0.82 5.06 4.62
CA LEU A 53 -0.89 4.40 3.32
C LEU A 53 -2.35 4.21 2.91
N TYR A 54 -2.67 4.73 1.73
CA TYR A 54 -3.98 4.61 1.10
C TYR A 54 -3.86 3.98 -0.27
N ARG A 55 -4.94 3.29 -0.67
CA ARG A 55 -5.21 2.99 -2.06
C ARG A 55 -6.05 4.13 -2.65
N LYS A 56 -5.51 4.77 -3.66
CA LYS A 56 -6.18 5.75 -4.51
C LYS A 56 -7.02 5.01 -5.57
N PHE A 57 -8.26 5.43 -5.75
CA PHE A 57 -9.12 4.91 -6.81
C PHE A 57 -10.13 5.98 -7.25
N GLN A 58 -10.73 5.79 -8.42
CA GLN A 58 -11.81 6.64 -8.91
C GLN A 58 -13.07 5.78 -9.08
N ARG A 59 -14.21 6.29 -8.63
CA ARG A 59 -15.50 5.66 -8.89
C ARG A 59 -15.91 5.95 -10.33
N VAL A 60 -16.62 5.00 -10.93
CA VAL A 60 -17.17 5.19 -12.28
C VAL A 60 -18.16 6.35 -12.21
N ASN A 61 -17.90 7.39 -13.01
CA ASN A 61 -18.65 8.67 -13.10
C ASN A 61 -18.31 9.75 -12.06
N GLU A 62 -17.26 9.58 -11.27
CA GLU A 62 -16.73 10.64 -10.41
C GLU A 62 -15.39 11.16 -10.96
N THR A 63 -15.15 12.47 -10.88
CA THR A 63 -13.91 13.11 -11.35
C THR A 63 -12.86 13.29 -10.25
N HIS A 64 -13.20 12.90 -9.01
CA HIS A 64 -12.31 13.07 -7.87
C HIS A 64 -11.71 11.75 -7.43
N ASP A 65 -10.51 11.85 -6.87
CA ASP A 65 -9.80 10.71 -6.33
C ASP A 65 -10.33 10.36 -4.94
N CYS A 66 -10.74 9.11 -4.77
CA CYS A 66 -11.10 8.54 -3.48
C CYS A 66 -9.88 7.85 -2.83
N LEU A 67 -9.82 7.90 -1.50
CA LEU A 67 -8.81 7.21 -0.71
C LEU A 67 -9.46 6.09 0.11
N GLN A 68 -8.94 4.87 -0.05
CA GLN A 68 -9.29 3.72 0.77
C GLN A 68 -8.13 3.45 1.74
N LEU A 69 -8.41 3.49 3.04
CA LEU A 69 -7.43 3.16 4.06
C LEU A 69 -7.01 1.69 3.93
N ILE A 70 -5.71 1.45 3.90
CA ILE A 70 -5.18 0.08 3.96
C ILE A 70 -5.06 -0.30 5.43
N VAL A 71 -5.82 -1.30 5.85
CA VAL A 71 -5.87 -1.69 7.25
C VAL A 71 -4.82 -2.78 7.51
N PRO A 72 -3.99 -2.67 8.57
CA PRO A 72 -3.09 -3.74 9.01
C PRO A 72 -3.81 -5.06 9.19
N TYR A 73 -3.16 -6.17 8.84
CA TYR A 73 -3.71 -7.50 9.01
C TYR A 73 -3.74 -7.91 10.49
N THR A 74 -2.77 -7.45 11.28
CA THR A 74 -2.62 -7.82 12.70
C THR A 74 -3.53 -7.03 13.65
N LEU A 75 -4.74 -6.65 13.21
CA LEU A 75 -5.74 -5.95 14.03
C LEU A 75 -6.56 -6.90 14.90
#